data_AF-A0AA39S8I6-F1
#
_entry.id   AF-A0AA39S8I6-F1
#
_cell.length_a   1.000
_cell.length_b   1.000
_cell.length_c   1.000
_cell.angle_alpha   90.00
_cell.angle_beta   90.00
_cell.angle_gamma   90.00
#
_symmetry.space_group_name_H-M   'P 1'
#
loop_
_entity.id
_entity.type
_entity.pdbx_description
1 polymer ?
#
loop_
_entity_poly.entity_id
_entity_poly.type
_entity_poly.pdbx_seq_one_letter_code
_entity_poly.pdbx_strand_id
1 'polypeptide(L)'
;MKDGYGTGYDLLPEGSPWTCPGYDVFYNASIIWGVVGPLRMFTNRGNYPAMNWFFLIGLLAPVPGWLLSRKYPEKKWINFIHMPMLLGGPLAFPSAKAVNYLSWGAVGIFFNYYVFRRYKSWWARHNYILSAALDAGVAFMGVFLYFTLQSYDISGPEWWGLDSSDHCPLAKCPIAPGIVVHGCPVL
;
A
#
# COMPACT_ATOMS: atom_id res chain seq x y z
N MET A 1 -33.68 -12.63 -0.79
CA MET A 1 -33.36 -11.39 -0.06
C MET A 1 -31.85 -11.23 -0.17
N LYS A 2 -31.40 -10.33 -1.06
CA LYS A 2 -29.99 -10.05 -1.31
C LYS A 2 -29.63 -8.83 -0.48
N ASP A 3 -28.98 -9.03 0.65
CA ASP A 3 -28.61 -7.96 1.57
C ASP A 3 -27.47 -7.11 0.98
N GLY A 4 -27.83 -6.07 0.23
CA GLY A 4 -27.73 -4.69 0.72
C GLY A 4 -26.37 -4.07 1.10
N TYR A 5 -25.20 -4.66 0.82
CA TYR A 5 -23.90 -4.02 1.13
C TYR A 5 -22.79 -4.26 0.08
N GLY A 6 -23.14 -4.35 -1.20
CA GLY A 6 -22.17 -4.34 -2.28
C GLY A 6 -21.88 -2.92 -2.74
N THR A 7 -20.72 -2.38 -2.37
CA THR A 7 -20.12 -1.19 -2.98
C THR A 7 -19.98 -1.43 -4.49
N GLY A 8 -20.19 -0.39 -5.31
CA GLY A 8 -20.37 -0.51 -6.78
C GLY A 8 -19.28 -1.21 -7.60
N TYR A 9 -18.20 -1.68 -6.96
CA TYR A 9 -17.15 -2.51 -7.56
C TYR A 9 -17.55 -3.99 -7.73
N ASP A 10 -18.54 -4.50 -6.99
CA ASP A 10 -19.01 -5.91 -7.14
C ASP A 10 -19.71 -6.16 -8.49
N LEU A 11 -20.01 -5.09 -9.22
CA LEU A 11 -20.62 -5.10 -10.55
C LEU A 11 -19.58 -5.06 -11.68
N LEU A 12 -18.31 -4.81 -11.37
CA LEU A 12 -17.23 -4.78 -12.35
C LEU A 12 -16.69 -6.19 -12.57
N PRO A 13 -16.36 -6.58 -13.82
CA PRO A 13 -15.70 -7.86 -14.07
C PRO A 13 -14.39 -7.94 -13.29
N GLU A 14 -14.09 -9.13 -12.75
CA GLU A 14 -12.81 -9.40 -12.09
C GLU A 14 -11.68 -9.02 -13.04
N GLY A 15 -10.79 -8.11 -12.63
CA GLY A 15 -9.78 -7.57 -13.53
C GLY A 15 -9.99 -6.15 -14.01
N SER A 16 -11.11 -5.51 -13.68
CA SER A 16 -11.37 -4.17 -14.22
C SER A 16 -10.31 -3.16 -13.72
N PRO A 17 -9.72 -2.35 -14.62
CA PRO A 17 -8.72 -1.35 -14.25
C PRO A 17 -9.31 -0.13 -13.54
N TRP A 18 -10.63 -0.11 -13.34
CA TRP A 18 -11.39 0.98 -12.72
C TRP A 18 -11.69 0.72 -11.24
N THR A 19 -10.75 0.11 -10.53
CA THR A 19 -10.83 -0.04 -9.08
C THR A 19 -10.25 1.20 -8.40
N CYS A 20 -10.92 1.66 -7.35
CA CYS A 20 -10.56 2.88 -6.62
C CYS A 20 -10.09 2.52 -5.19
N PRO A 21 -8.96 1.79 -5.04
CA PRO A 21 -8.55 1.20 -3.76
C PRO A 21 -8.30 2.24 -2.67
N GLY A 22 -7.87 3.45 -3.05
CA GLY A 22 -7.73 4.57 -2.11
C GLY A 22 -9.07 4.92 -1.44
N TYR A 23 -10.13 5.08 -2.22
CA TYR A 23 -11.46 5.40 -1.70
C TYR A 23 -12.04 4.27 -0.86
N ASP A 24 -11.79 3.02 -1.23
CA ASP A 24 -12.24 1.86 -0.44
C ASP A 24 -11.55 1.81 0.93
N VAL A 25 -10.25 2.11 0.99
CA VAL A 25 -9.52 2.20 2.27
C VAL A 25 -10.08 3.33 3.13
N PHE A 26 -10.36 4.50 2.55
CA PHE A 26 -10.99 5.62 3.28
C PHE A 26 -12.40 5.29 3.76
N TYR A 27 -13.21 4.65 2.91
CA TYR A 27 -14.57 4.22 3.25
C TYR A 27 -14.57 3.17 4.37
N ASN A 28 -13.74 2.14 4.26
CA ASN A 28 -13.57 1.12 5.30
C ASN A 28 -13.07 1.74 6.62
N ALA A 29 -12.12 2.67 6.54
CA ALA A 29 -11.68 3.41 7.73
C ALA A 29 -12.83 4.19 8.38
N SER A 30 -13.69 4.84 7.58
CA SER A 30 -14.85 5.56 8.10
C SER A 30 -15.85 4.66 8.82
N ILE A 31 -16.04 3.42 8.34
CA ILE A 31 -16.93 2.44 9.01
C ILE A 31 -16.32 1.98 10.33
N ILE A 32 -15.02 1.68 10.35
CA ILE A 32 -14.30 1.22 11.55
C ILE A 32 -14.37 2.29 12.64
N TRP A 33 -14.03 3.53 12.30
CA TRP A 33 -13.92 4.62 13.29
C TRP A 33 -15.25 5.31 13.59
N GLY A 34 -16.20 5.31 12.64
CA GLY A 34 -17.49 5.99 12.77
C GLY A 34 -18.63 5.10 13.27
N VAL A 35 -18.82 3.92 12.66
CA VAL A 35 -20.01 3.08 12.90
C VAL A 35 -19.73 1.96 13.91
N VAL A 36 -18.62 1.24 13.76
CA VAL A 36 -18.25 0.12 14.65
C VAL A 36 -17.70 0.64 15.97
N GLY A 37 -16.83 1.64 15.88
CA GLY A 37 -16.13 2.25 16.99
C GLY A 37 -14.98 1.39 17.54
N PRO A 38 -14.00 2.01 18.21
CA PRO A 38 -12.77 1.33 18.66
C PRO A 38 -13.03 0.22 19.70
N LEU A 39 -14.14 0.29 20.44
CA LEU A 39 -14.49 -0.68 21.49
C LEU A 39 -14.82 -2.07 20.91
N ARG A 40 -15.35 -2.15 19.69
CA ARG A 40 -15.64 -3.44 19.04
C ARG A 40 -14.55 -3.92 18.08
N MET A 41 -13.57 -3.07 17.78
CA MET A 41 -12.46 -3.41 16.88
C MET A 41 -11.18 -3.76 17.64
N PHE A 42 -10.77 -2.92 18.60
CA PHE A 42 -9.45 -2.95 19.25
C PHE A 42 -9.47 -3.30 20.74
N THR A 43 -10.64 -3.46 21.36
CA THR A 43 -10.76 -3.89 22.76
C THR A 43 -10.95 -5.41 22.85
N ASN A 44 -10.95 -5.96 24.07
CA ASN A 44 -11.04 -7.40 24.38
C ASN A 44 -12.25 -8.15 23.78
N ARG A 45 -13.23 -7.45 23.20
CA ARG A 45 -14.40 -8.02 22.50
C ARG A 45 -14.30 -7.95 20.97
N GLY A 46 -13.22 -7.40 20.43
CA GLY A 46 -12.98 -7.25 19.00
C GLY A 46 -11.96 -8.24 18.46
N ASN A 47 -11.83 -8.27 17.13
CA ASN A 47 -10.92 -9.20 16.43
C ASN A 47 -9.46 -8.72 16.41
N TYR A 48 -9.18 -7.44 16.73
CA TYR A 48 -7.83 -6.86 16.64
C TYR A 48 -7.29 -6.22 17.95
N PRO A 49 -7.40 -6.88 19.12
CA PRO A 49 -6.90 -6.32 20.38
C PRO A 49 -5.37 -6.23 20.42
N ALA A 50 -4.68 -7.14 19.73
CA ALA A 50 -3.23 -7.16 19.64
C ALA A 50 -2.65 -5.93 18.93
N MET A 51 -3.46 -5.22 18.13
CA MET A 51 -2.97 -4.08 17.35
C MET A 51 -2.60 -2.87 18.22
N ASN A 52 -3.17 -2.78 19.44
CA ASN A 52 -2.78 -1.73 20.40
C ASN A 52 -1.33 -1.87 20.88
N TRP A 53 -0.74 -3.07 20.80
CA TRP A 53 0.68 -3.26 21.14
C TRP A 53 1.61 -2.53 20.18
N PHE A 54 1.17 -2.23 18.95
CA PHE A 54 1.98 -1.44 18.02
C PHE A 54 2.21 0.00 18.51
N PHE A 55 1.36 0.56 19.38
CA PHE A 55 1.65 1.85 20.02
C PHE A 55 2.87 1.77 20.95
N LEU A 56 2.99 0.68 21.72
CA LEU A 56 4.16 0.44 22.57
C LEU A 56 5.40 0.15 21.74
N ILE A 57 5.26 -0.63 20.65
CA ILE A 57 6.34 -0.90 19.72
C ILE A 57 6.80 0.41 19.06
N GLY A 58 5.89 1.29 18.64
CA GLY A 58 6.22 2.60 18.08
C GLY A 58 6.96 3.50 19.07
N LEU A 59 6.54 3.51 20.35
CA LEU A 59 7.20 4.25 21.43
C LEU A 59 8.61 3.70 21.73
N LEU A 60 8.76 2.38 21.70
CA LEU A 60 10.03 1.71 22.01
C LEU A 60 10.96 1.62 20.80
N ALA A 61 10.47 1.67 19.56
CA ALA A 61 11.26 1.57 18.34
C ALA A 61 12.46 2.55 18.22
N PRO A 62 12.37 3.82 18.64
CA PRO A 62 13.53 4.71 18.62
C PRO A 62 14.60 4.35 19.68
N VAL A 63 14.25 3.62 20.74
CA VAL A 63 15.15 3.31 21.86
C VAL A 63 16.30 2.38 21.43
N PRO A 64 16.08 1.27 20.70
CA PRO A 64 17.18 0.49 20.12
C PRO A 64 18.08 1.30 19.19
N GLY A 65 17.51 2.19 18.36
CA GLY A 65 18.27 3.06 17.47
C GLY A 65 19.21 3.99 18.24
N TRP A 66 18.70 4.60 19.32
CA TRP A 66 19.47 5.47 20.21
C TRP A 66 20.54 4.71 21.02
N LEU A 67 20.23 3.49 21.49
CA LEU A 67 21.22 2.65 22.18
C LEU A 67 22.35 2.21 21.24
N LEU A 68 22.03 1.85 20.00
CA LEU A 68 23.02 1.47 19.00
C LEU A 68 23.93 2.66 18.63
N SER A 69 23.38 3.86 18.47
CA SER A 69 24.18 5.06 18.17
C SER A 69 25.14 5.42 19.30
N ARG A 70 24.79 5.09 20.56
CA ARG A 70 25.63 5.34 21.73
C ARG A 70 26.71 4.27 21.93
N LYS A 71 26.45 3.01 21.55
CA LYS A 71 27.41 1.90 21.66
C LYS A 71 28.42 1.85 20.51
N TYR A 72 28.06 2.31 19.31
CA TYR A 72 28.93 2.31 18.13
C TYR A 72 29.10 3.71 17.53
N PRO A 73 29.80 4.64 18.22
CA PRO A 73 30.01 6.00 17.73
C PRO A 73 30.84 6.07 16.43
N GLU A 74 31.60 5.01 16.11
CA GLU A 74 32.39 4.93 14.88
C GLU A 74 31.54 4.75 13.61
N LYS A 75 30.34 4.17 13.72
CA LYS A 75 29.48 3.90 12.56
C LYS A 75 28.48 5.04 12.32
N LYS A 76 28.94 6.08 11.63
CA LYS A 76 28.14 7.25 11.24
C LYS A 76 26.85 6.93 10.46
N TRP A 77 26.74 5.74 9.84
CA TRP A 77 25.51 5.33 9.13
C TRP A 77 24.31 5.11 10.06
N ILE A 78 24.54 4.72 11.32
CA ILE A 78 23.48 4.45 12.30
C ILE A 78 22.67 5.71 12.61
N ASN A 79 23.30 6.88 12.56
CA ASN A 79 22.62 8.17 12.77
C ASN A 79 21.67 8.57 11.63
N PHE A 80 21.77 7.94 10.45
CA PHE A 80 20.85 8.20 9.33
C PHE A 80 19.62 7.29 9.34
N ILE A 81 19.52 6.35 10.29
CA ILE A 81 18.36 5.46 10.42
C ILE A 81 17.28 6.19 11.22
N HIS A 82 16.35 6.82 10.51
CA HIS A 82 15.16 7.42 11.12
C HIS A 82 14.07 6.37 11.27
N MET A 83 13.92 5.80 12.47
CA MET A 83 12.86 4.83 12.78
C MET A 83 11.43 5.31 12.43
N PRO A 84 11.06 6.60 12.59
CA PRO A 84 9.74 7.07 12.15
C PRO A 84 9.51 6.94 10.65
N MET A 85 10.54 7.14 9.81
CA MET A 85 10.43 6.96 8.36
C MET A 85 10.24 5.48 7.99
N LEU A 86 10.92 4.57 8.71
CA LEU A 86 10.79 3.13 8.48
C LEU A 86 9.41 2.59 8.90
N LEU A 87 8.87 3.08 10.02
CA LEU A 87 7.53 2.70 10.47
C LEU A 87 6.40 3.38 9.68
N GLY A 88 6.67 4.54 9.07
CA GLY A 88 5.71 5.27 8.24
C GLY A 88 5.64 4.79 6.79
N GLY A 89 6.71 4.23 6.24
CA GLY A 89 6.75 3.70 4.86
C GLY A 89 5.65 2.68 4.51
N PRO A 90 5.25 1.78 5.42
CA PRO A 90 4.17 0.81 5.23
C PRO A 90 2.74 1.36 5.11
N LEU A 91 2.49 2.64 5.38
CA LEU A 91 1.12 3.13 5.59
C LEU A 91 0.21 3.03 4.35
N ALA A 92 0.79 3.03 3.15
CA ALA A 92 0.03 2.91 1.91
C ALA A 92 0.03 1.47 1.34
N PHE A 93 0.47 0.46 2.10
CA PHE A 93 0.37 -0.95 1.66
C PHE A 93 -1.05 -1.38 1.28
N PRO A 94 -2.11 -0.93 1.98
CA PRO A 94 -3.48 -1.35 1.64
C PRO A 94 -3.94 -0.86 0.26
N SER A 95 -3.35 0.23 -0.24
CA SER A 95 -3.78 0.89 -1.48
C SER A 95 -2.87 0.65 -2.68
N ALA A 96 -1.66 0.13 -2.48
CA ALA A 96 -0.66 -0.02 -3.54
C ALA A 96 -0.16 -1.46 -3.65
N LYS A 97 -0.10 -1.96 -4.89
CA LYS A 97 0.38 -3.30 -5.22
C LYS A 97 1.83 -3.48 -4.78
N ALA A 98 2.20 -4.71 -4.39
CA ALA A 98 3.55 -5.04 -3.92
C ALA A 98 4.65 -4.64 -4.93
N VAL A 99 4.37 -4.76 -6.23
CA VAL A 99 5.29 -4.37 -7.31
C VAL A 99 5.55 -2.86 -7.34
N ASN A 100 4.58 -2.03 -6.98
CA ASN A 100 4.77 -0.58 -6.91
C ASN A 100 5.78 -0.21 -5.81
N TYR A 101 5.72 -0.90 -4.67
CA TYR A 101 6.68 -0.71 -3.57
C TYR A 101 8.09 -1.18 -3.92
N LEU A 102 8.21 -2.35 -4.55
CA LEU A 102 9.49 -2.87 -5.00
C LEU A 102 10.11 -1.95 -6.06
N SER A 103 9.31 -1.45 -6.99
CA SER A 103 9.75 -0.51 -8.02
C SER A 103 10.18 0.83 -7.41
N TRP A 104 9.40 1.37 -6.47
CA TRP A 104 9.76 2.59 -5.74
C TRP A 104 11.09 2.42 -4.99
N GLY A 105 11.28 1.28 -4.30
CA GLY A 105 12.53 0.95 -3.63
C GLY A 105 13.71 0.84 -4.60
N ALA A 106 13.54 0.14 -5.73
CA ALA A 106 14.57 -0.02 -6.73
C ALA A 106 15.00 1.31 -7.38
N VAL A 107 14.03 2.14 -7.78
CA VAL A 107 14.29 3.47 -8.35
C VAL A 107 14.92 4.37 -7.29
N GLY A 108 14.41 4.34 -6.05
CA GLY A 108 14.94 5.09 -4.92
C GLY A 108 16.40 4.74 -4.64
N ILE A 109 16.76 3.45 -4.60
CA ILE A 109 18.14 2.98 -4.43
C ILE A 109 19.00 3.42 -5.62
N PHE A 110 18.54 3.23 -6.85
CA PHE A 110 19.31 3.60 -8.04
C PHE A 110 19.64 5.11 -8.06
N PHE A 111 18.64 5.97 -7.85
CA PHE A 111 18.85 7.42 -7.87
C PHE A 111 19.62 7.93 -6.65
N ASN A 112 19.29 7.47 -5.44
CA ASN A 112 19.92 7.99 -4.22
C ASN A 112 21.27 7.35 -3.92
N TYR A 113 21.54 6.13 -4.38
CA TYR A 113 22.82 5.47 -4.14
C TYR A 113 23.79 5.59 -5.32
N TYR A 114 23.35 5.24 -6.53
CA TYR A 114 24.23 5.22 -7.70
C TYR A 114 24.39 6.61 -8.32
N VAL A 115 23.28 7.27 -8.67
CA VAL A 115 23.32 8.57 -9.35
C VAL A 115 23.86 9.67 -8.43
N PHE A 116 23.43 9.71 -7.17
CA PHE A 116 23.96 10.68 -6.21
C PHE A 116 25.47 10.54 -5.99
N ARG A 117 26.03 9.33 -5.97
CA ARG A 117 27.49 9.15 -5.79
C ARG A 117 28.30 9.59 -7.01
N ARG A 118 27.78 9.38 -8.22
CA ARG A 118 28.48 9.70 -9.47
C ARG A 118 28.32 11.16 -9.91
N TYR A 119 27.13 11.76 -9.72
CA TYR A 119 26.75 13.05 -10.29
C TYR A 119 26.02 13.98 -9.31
N LYS A 120 26.64 14.30 -8.16
CA LYS A 120 26.03 15.14 -7.10
C LYS A 120 25.45 16.47 -7.58
N SER A 121 26.23 17.24 -8.36
CA SER A 121 25.82 18.58 -8.80
C SER A 121 24.60 18.54 -9.75
N TRP A 122 24.57 17.54 -10.63
CA TRP A 122 23.43 17.33 -11.52
C TRP A 122 22.19 16.90 -10.75
N TRP A 123 22.34 15.94 -9.83
CA TRP A 123 21.25 15.41 -9.02
C TRP A 123 20.59 16.50 -8.18
N ALA A 124 21.38 17.33 -7.49
CA ALA A 124 20.86 18.42 -6.65
C ALA A 124 20.03 19.44 -7.44
N ARG A 125 20.33 19.65 -8.73
CA ARG A 125 19.64 20.64 -9.58
C ARG A 125 18.39 20.07 -10.28
N HIS A 126 18.44 18.82 -10.74
CA HIS A 126 17.41 18.29 -11.66
C HIS A 126 16.50 17.22 -11.04
N ASN A 127 16.80 16.68 -9.86
CA ASN A 127 16.03 15.56 -9.30
C ASN A 127 14.55 15.92 -9.08
N TYR A 128 14.27 17.13 -8.58
CA TYR A 128 12.88 17.58 -8.39
C TYR A 128 12.13 17.78 -9.72
N ILE A 129 12.80 18.35 -10.73
CA ILE A 129 12.20 18.54 -12.06
C ILE A 129 11.94 17.19 -12.74
N LEU A 130 12.85 16.23 -12.59
CA LEU A 130 12.69 14.88 -13.12
C LEU A 130 11.52 14.15 -12.45
N SER A 131 11.36 14.28 -11.13
CA SER A 131 10.21 13.72 -10.41
C SER A 131 8.90 14.30 -10.96
N ALA A 132 8.81 15.63 -11.08
CA ALA A 132 7.63 16.28 -11.63
C ALA A 132 7.33 15.87 -13.09
N ALA A 133 8.37 15.69 -13.90
CA ALA A 133 8.24 15.23 -15.28
C ALA A 133 7.76 13.76 -15.36
N LEU A 134 8.21 12.89 -14.46
CA LEU A 134 7.74 11.51 -14.38
C LEU A 134 6.28 11.44 -13.95
N ASP A 135 5.86 12.22 -12.94
CA ASP A 135 4.47 12.28 -12.49
C ASP A 135 3.54 12.79 -13.60
N ALA A 136 3.95 13.85 -14.31
CA ALA A 136 3.22 14.34 -15.48
C ALA A 136 3.18 13.29 -16.60
N GLY A 137 4.30 12.60 -16.86
CA GLY A 137 4.39 11.57 -17.88
C GLY A 137 3.46 10.38 -17.61
N VAL A 138 3.33 9.95 -16.35
CA VAL A 138 2.38 8.90 -15.95
C VAL A 138 0.94 9.36 -16.21
N ALA A 139 0.60 10.61 -15.88
CA ALA A 139 -0.73 11.16 -16.16
C ALA A 139 -1.04 11.19 -17.67
N PHE A 140 -0.09 11.66 -18.48
CA PHE A 140 -0.25 11.67 -19.95
C PHE A 140 -0.36 10.25 -20.53
N MET A 141 0.45 9.31 -20.05
CA MET A 141 0.37 7.91 -20.48
C MET A 141 -0.95 7.27 -20.07
N GLY A 142 -1.49 7.58 -18.90
CA GLY A 142 -2.80 7.10 -18.47
C GLY A 142 -3.92 7.53 -19.44
N VAL A 143 -3.94 8.82 -19.83
CA VAL A 143 -4.91 9.34 -20.81
C VAL A 143 -4.71 8.68 -22.18
N PHE A 144 -3.45 8.51 -22.61
CA PHE A 144 -3.15 7.87 -23.88
C PHE A 144 -3.60 6.40 -23.92
N LEU A 145 -3.32 5.63 -22.87
CA LEU A 145 -3.75 4.23 -22.74
C LEU A 145 -5.28 4.10 -22.67
N TYR A 146 -5.94 5.06 -22.02
CA TYR A 146 -7.41 5.13 -22.01
C TYR A 146 -7.99 5.19 -23.42
N PHE A 147 -7.52 6.13 -24.26
CA PHE A 147 -8.06 6.29 -25.61
C PHE A 147 -7.69 5.14 -26.56
N THR A 148 -6.55 4.50 -26.36
CA THR A 148 -6.02 3.50 -27.30
C THR A 148 -6.46 2.07 -26.99
N LEU A 149 -6.57 1.70 -25.72
CA LEU A 149 -6.83 0.31 -25.29
C LEU A 149 -8.12 0.21 -24.49
N GLN A 150 -8.24 1.04 -23.45
CA GLN A 150 -9.30 0.94 -22.46
C GLN A 150 -10.68 1.32 -23.01
N SER A 151 -10.74 2.21 -24.02
CA SER A 151 -11.95 2.57 -24.77
C SER A 151 -12.53 1.42 -25.60
N TYR A 152 -11.71 0.41 -25.91
CA TYR A 152 -12.09 -0.81 -26.64
C TYR A 152 -12.22 -2.03 -25.71
N ASP A 153 -12.32 -1.82 -24.39
CA ASP A 153 -12.37 -2.86 -23.36
C ASP A 153 -11.18 -3.84 -23.38
N ILE A 154 -10.03 -3.41 -23.92
CA ILE A 154 -8.80 -4.21 -23.90
C ILE A 154 -8.09 -3.96 -22.58
N SER A 155 -8.30 -4.85 -21.61
CA SER A 155 -7.43 -4.99 -20.45
C SER A 155 -6.04 -5.43 -20.95
N GLY A 156 -5.00 -4.64 -20.63
CA GLY A 156 -3.64 -4.84 -21.13
C GLY A 156 -3.02 -6.22 -20.83
N PRO A 157 -1.77 -6.46 -21.24
CA PRO A 157 -1.13 -7.77 -21.06
C PRO A 157 -1.03 -8.13 -19.57
N GLU A 158 -1.37 -9.38 -19.25
CA GLU A 158 -1.19 -9.94 -17.91
C GLU A 158 0.31 -10.14 -17.65
N TRP A 159 0.81 -9.55 -16.57
CA TRP A 159 2.21 -9.71 -16.15
C TRP A 159 2.36 -9.63 -14.64
N TRP A 160 3.54 -10.00 -14.14
CA TRP A 160 3.84 -10.12 -12.71
C TRP A 160 3.61 -8.87 -11.85
N GLY A 161 3.41 -7.68 -12.43
CA GLY A 161 3.09 -6.44 -11.72
C GLY A 161 1.76 -5.77 -12.10
N LEU A 162 1.03 -6.36 -13.05
CA LEU A 162 -0.33 -5.99 -13.41
C LEU A 162 -1.11 -7.29 -13.62
N ASP A 163 -1.25 -8.05 -12.54
CA ASP A 163 -2.32 -9.02 -12.50
C ASP A 163 -3.62 -8.23 -12.38
N SER A 164 -4.51 -8.44 -13.34
CA SER A 164 -5.86 -7.85 -13.36
C SER A 164 -6.60 -8.29 -12.10
N SER A 165 -6.39 -9.54 -11.69
CA SER A 165 -6.98 -10.07 -10.48
C SER A 165 -6.22 -9.57 -9.25
N ASP A 166 -6.93 -8.96 -8.30
CA ASP A 166 -6.41 -8.91 -6.94
C ASP A 166 -6.25 -10.36 -6.48
N HIS A 167 -5.09 -10.71 -5.91
CA HIS A 167 -4.69 -12.08 -5.52
C HIS A 167 -5.56 -12.72 -4.41
N CYS A 168 -6.82 -12.32 -4.26
CA CYS A 168 -7.71 -12.80 -3.22
C CYS A 168 -9.07 -13.24 -3.77
N PRO A 169 -9.14 -14.34 -4.55
CA PRO A 169 -10.42 -14.98 -4.90
C PRO A 169 -11.21 -15.42 -3.64
N LEU A 170 -10.51 -15.59 -2.51
CA LEU A 170 -11.07 -15.98 -1.22
C LEU A 170 -11.58 -14.80 -0.37
N ALA A 171 -11.34 -13.53 -0.74
CA ALA A 171 -11.86 -12.38 0.02
C ALA A 171 -13.40 -12.30 -0.03
N LYS A 172 -14.01 -12.93 -1.04
CA LYS A 172 -15.47 -13.06 -1.17
C LYS A 172 -16.05 -14.11 -0.21
N CYS A 173 -15.21 -14.91 0.44
CA CYS A 173 -15.66 -16.01 1.28
C CYS A 173 -15.95 -15.55 2.72
N PRO A 174 -17.12 -15.89 3.28
CA PRO A 174 -17.45 -15.53 4.65
C PRO A 174 -16.55 -16.27 5.63
N ILE A 175 -15.94 -15.52 6.55
CA ILE A 175 -15.07 -16.06 7.62
C ILE A 175 -15.92 -16.38 8.89
N ALA A 176 -17.21 -16.02 8.89
CA ALA A 176 -18.10 -16.25 10.03
C ALA A 176 -18.52 -17.75 10.11
N PRO A 177 -18.45 -18.37 11.30
CA PRO A 177 -18.84 -19.76 11.47
C PRO A 177 -20.34 -19.96 11.16
N GLY A 178 -20.65 -20.94 10.32
CA GLY A 178 -22.02 -21.32 9.98
C GLY A 178 -22.60 -20.76 8.68
N ILE A 179 -21.84 -19.98 7.90
CA ILE A 179 -22.28 -19.46 6.59
C ILE A 179 -21.58 -20.25 5.48
N VAL A 180 -22.34 -21.10 4.78
CA VAL A 180 -21.83 -21.90 3.66
C VAL A 180 -22.17 -21.21 2.34
N VAL A 181 -21.15 -20.81 1.59
CA VAL A 181 -21.28 -20.23 0.24
C VAL A 181 -20.61 -21.16 -0.77
N HIS A 182 -21.30 -21.45 -1.87
CA HIS A 182 -20.76 -22.30 -2.93
C HIS A 182 -19.48 -21.68 -3.51
N GLY A 183 -18.38 -22.44 -3.50
CA GLY A 183 -17.06 -22.02 -4.02
C GLY A 183 -16.06 -21.56 -2.95
N CYS A 184 -16.45 -21.55 -1.67
CA CYS A 184 -15.59 -21.13 -0.56
C CYS A 184 -15.22 -22.32 0.36
N PRO A 185 -13.98 -22.38 0.87
CA PRO A 185 -13.60 -23.38 1.85
C PRO A 185 -14.37 -23.13 3.15
N VAL A 186 -15.06 -24.16 3.63
CA VAL A 186 -15.72 -24.16 4.93
C VAL A 186 -14.71 -24.52 6.02
N LEU A 187 -14.67 -23.74 7.10
CA LEU A 187 -13.99 -24.08 8.36
C LEU A 187 -14.91 -24.90 9.26
#